data_AF-A0A921DS05-F1
#
_entry.id   AF-A0A921DS05-F1
#
_cell.length_a   1.000
_cell.length_b   1.000
_cell.length_c   1.000
_cell.angle_alpha   90.00
_cell.angle_beta   90.00
_cell.angle_gamma   90.00
#
_symmetry.space_group_name_H-M   'P 1'
#
loop_
_entity.id
_entity.type
_entity.pdbx_description
1 polymer ?
#
loop_
_entity_poly.entity_id
_entity_poly.type
_entity_poly.pdbx_seq_one_letter_code
_entity_poly.pdbx_strand_id
1 'polypeptide(L)'
;MTARKLSATPLSQMSAEQKARVEKLYAWMAGYDISIPDVARQLGWPYSSARQRLIESCPPQYKERLLELGFPLELLPPEGKGRGRGKRPPRFPGLMKNEEKPQV
;
A
#
# COMPACT_ATOMS: atom_id res chain seq x y z
N MET A 1 -1.22 -0.85 22.90
CA MET A 1 -1.93 -0.81 21.61
C MET A 1 -1.05 -1.40 20.54
N THR A 2 -1.28 -2.64 20.13
CA THR A 2 -0.46 -3.34 19.13
C THR A 2 -0.78 -2.76 17.76
N ALA A 3 0.13 -1.94 17.22
CA ALA A 3 0.05 -1.53 15.83
C ALA A 3 -0.06 -2.81 14.98
N ARG A 4 -1.20 -3.01 14.30
CA ARG A 4 -1.31 -4.08 13.31
C ARG A 4 -0.23 -3.82 12.29
N LYS A 5 0.84 -4.61 12.33
CA LYS A 5 1.87 -4.63 11.28
C LYS A 5 1.11 -4.77 9.96
N LEU A 6 1.24 -3.78 9.09
CA LEU A 6 0.77 -3.86 7.70
C LEU A 6 1.64 -4.92 7.03
N SER A 7 1.32 -6.19 7.26
CA SER A 7 1.92 -7.31 6.54
C SER A 7 1.20 -7.41 5.21
N ALA A 8 1.96 -7.34 4.12
CA ALA A 8 1.40 -7.63 2.81
C ALA A 8 0.84 -9.05 2.77
N THR A 9 -0.32 -9.16 2.15
CA THR A 9 -1.16 -10.33 1.93
C THR A 9 -0.28 -11.49 1.43
N PRO A 10 -0.35 -12.66 2.08
CA PRO A 10 0.41 -13.82 1.64
C PRO A 10 -0.01 -14.22 0.21
N LEU A 11 0.95 -14.67 -0.59
CA LEU A 11 0.74 -15.10 -1.97
C LEU A 11 -0.43 -16.08 -2.09
N SER A 12 -0.61 -16.96 -1.11
CA SER A 12 -1.69 -17.95 -1.04
C SER A 12 -3.11 -17.35 -1.14
N GLN A 13 -3.31 -16.09 -0.75
CA GLN A 13 -4.61 -15.40 -0.76
C GLN A 13 -4.82 -14.50 -2.00
N MET A 14 -3.85 -14.47 -2.93
CA MET A 14 -3.91 -13.62 -4.13
C MET A 14 -4.58 -14.36 -5.29
N SER A 15 -5.26 -13.64 -6.18
CA SER A 15 -5.82 -14.22 -7.41
C SER A 15 -4.71 -14.78 -8.32
N ALA A 16 -5.04 -15.73 -9.19
CA ALA A 16 -4.08 -16.31 -10.13
C ALA A 16 -3.42 -15.24 -11.02
N GLU A 17 -4.21 -14.28 -11.52
CA GLU A 17 -3.73 -13.15 -12.30
C GLU A 17 -2.74 -12.27 -11.51
N GLN A 18 -3.04 -12.02 -10.24
CA GLN A 18 -2.19 -11.20 -9.38
C GLN A 18 -0.88 -11.92 -9.07
N LYS A 19 -0.89 -13.24 -8.86
CA LYS A 19 0.31 -14.07 -8.70
C LYS A 19 1.19 -14.01 -9.96
N ALA A 20 0.60 -14.26 -11.13
CA ALA A 20 1.34 -14.23 -12.39
C ALA A 20 1.98 -12.86 -12.67
N ARG A 21 1.29 -11.76 -12.36
CA ARG A 21 1.87 -10.41 -12.47
C ARG A 21 3.06 -10.23 -11.50
N VAL A 22 2.91 -10.66 -10.26
CA VAL A 22 3.96 -10.54 -9.23
C VAL A 22 5.18 -11.39 -9.58
N GLU A 23 5.00 -12.58 -10.14
CA GLU A 23 6.09 -13.42 -10.65
C GLU A 23 6.84 -12.73 -11.80
N LYS A 24 6.11 -12.17 -12.77
CA LYS A 24 6.72 -11.38 -13.86
C LYS A 24 7.45 -10.14 -13.33
N LEU A 25 6.89 -9.46 -12.34
CA LEU A 25 7.54 -8.33 -11.67
C LEU A 25 8.87 -8.74 -11.05
N TYR A 26 8.90 -9.85 -10.29
CA TYR A 26 10.15 -10.34 -9.70
C TYR A 26 11.16 -10.78 -10.76
N ALA A 27 10.72 -11.45 -11.83
CA ALA A 27 11.59 -11.85 -12.93
C ALA A 27 12.20 -10.64 -13.65
N TRP A 28 11.40 -9.61 -13.92
CA TRP A 28 11.86 -8.36 -14.49
C TRP A 28 12.86 -7.67 -13.56
N MET A 29 12.52 -7.50 -12.28
CA MET A 29 13.42 -6.91 -11.29
C MET A 29 14.75 -7.66 -11.19
N ALA A 30 14.73 -8.99 -11.17
CA ALA A 30 15.92 -9.82 -11.16
C ALA A 30 16.78 -9.63 -12.42
N GLY A 31 16.16 -9.43 -13.59
CA GLY A 31 16.86 -9.12 -14.84
C GLY A 31 17.64 -7.80 -14.83
N TYR A 32 17.28 -6.86 -13.93
CA TYR A 32 17.95 -5.58 -13.75
C TYR A 32 18.74 -5.50 -12.42
N ASP A 33 18.89 -6.61 -11.71
CA ASP A 33 19.51 -6.66 -10.37
C ASP A 33 18.85 -5.71 -9.35
N ILE A 34 17.53 -5.49 -9.49
CA ILE A 34 16.77 -4.61 -8.61
C ILE A 34 16.13 -5.44 -7.50
N SER A 35 16.28 -5.02 -6.24
CA SER A 35 15.56 -5.61 -5.11
C SER A 35 14.48 -4.65 -4.55
N ILE A 36 13.49 -5.20 -3.83
CA ILE A 36 12.48 -4.37 -3.13
C ILE A 36 13.14 -3.35 -2.18
N PRO A 37 14.19 -3.72 -1.39
CA PRO A 37 14.95 -2.75 -0.61
C PRO A 37 15.55 -1.60 -1.43
N ASP A 38 16.03 -1.85 -2.65
CA ASP A 38 16.60 -0.79 -3.49
C ASP A 38 15.53 0.19 -3.94
N VAL A 39 14.38 -0.32 -4.39
CA VAL A 39 13.20 0.51 -4.72
C VAL A 39 12.77 1.34 -3.49
N ALA A 40 12.76 0.71 -2.31
CA ALA A 40 12.40 1.37 -1.07
C ALA A 40 13.37 2.52 -0.74
N ARG A 41 14.69 2.29 -0.87
CA ARG A 41 15.71 3.35 -0.66
C ARG A 41 15.56 4.46 -1.70
N GLN A 42 15.41 4.12 -2.97
CA GLN A 42 15.31 5.07 -4.07
C GLN A 42 14.11 6.01 -3.93
N LEU A 43 12.98 5.48 -3.44
CA LEU A 43 11.74 6.25 -3.27
C LEU A 43 11.55 6.81 -1.85
N GLY A 44 12.46 6.54 -0.93
CA GLY A 44 12.37 6.94 0.47
C GLY A 44 11.21 6.29 1.22
N TRP A 45 10.85 5.06 0.85
CA TRP A 45 9.73 4.32 1.47
C TRP A 45 10.22 3.29 2.50
N PRO A 46 9.42 3.02 3.54
CA PRO A 46 9.64 1.84 4.37
C PRO A 46 9.53 0.55 3.54
N TYR A 47 10.39 -0.43 3.81
CA TYR A 47 10.41 -1.71 3.09
C TYR A 47 9.01 -2.36 2.98
N SER A 48 8.29 -2.45 4.10
CA SER A 48 6.93 -3.03 4.14
C SER A 48 5.95 -2.29 3.23
N SER A 49 6.08 -0.97 3.15
CA SER A 49 5.24 -0.13 2.27
C SER A 49 5.62 -0.31 0.81
N ALA A 50 6.91 -0.38 0.47
CA ALA A 50 7.36 -0.65 -0.89
C ALA A 50 6.88 -2.03 -1.37
N ARG A 51 7.08 -3.07 -0.55
CA ARG A 51 6.59 -4.42 -0.83
C ARG A 51 5.07 -4.42 -1.07
N GLN A 52 4.30 -3.79 -0.19
CA GLN A 52 2.85 -3.72 -0.35
C GLN A 52 2.45 -2.97 -1.63
N ARG A 53 3.12 -1.87 -1.94
CA ARG A 53 2.81 -1.02 -3.10
C ARG A 53 3.16 -1.65 -4.43
N LEU A 54 4.17 -2.52 -4.48
CA LEU A 54 4.55 -3.27 -5.68
C LEU A 54 3.68 -4.52 -5.88
N ILE A 55 3.20 -5.14 -4.79
CA ILE A 55 2.52 -6.45 -4.84
C ILE A 55 1.00 -6.34 -4.79
N GLU A 56 0.45 -5.44 -3.98
CA GLU A 56 -1.00 -5.35 -3.76
C GLU A 56 -1.63 -4.23 -4.55
N SER A 57 -1.24 -2.99 -4.24
CA SER A 57 -1.88 -1.81 -4.81
C SER A 57 -0.99 -0.59 -4.68
N CYS A 58 -0.92 0.22 -5.73
CA CYS A 58 -0.18 1.46 -5.74
C CYS A 58 -1.15 2.64 -5.94
N PRO A 59 -1.25 3.59 -5.00
CA PRO A 59 -1.97 4.84 -5.24
C PRO A 59 -1.35 5.62 -6.42
N PRO A 60 -2.15 6.41 -7.17
CA PRO A 60 -1.71 7.04 -8.42
C PRO A 60 -0.46 7.92 -8.26
N GLN A 61 -0.40 8.72 -7.18
CA GLN A 61 0.74 9.57 -6.81
C GLN A 61 2.10 8.83 -6.66
N TYR A 62 2.06 7.51 -6.47
CA TYR A 62 3.25 6.67 -6.32
C TYR A 62 3.51 5.80 -7.54
N LYS A 63 2.48 5.59 -8.36
CA LYS A 63 2.56 4.87 -9.62
C LYS A 63 3.41 5.65 -10.62
N GLU A 64 3.23 6.97 -10.68
CA GLU A 64 4.07 7.88 -11.49
C GLU A 64 5.55 7.74 -11.14
N ARG A 65 5.90 7.74 -9.85
CA ARG A 65 7.29 7.55 -9.41
C ARG A 65 7.88 6.20 -9.81
N LEU A 66 7.06 5.15 -9.85
CA LEU A 66 7.52 3.83 -10.32
C LEU A 66 7.73 3.82 -11.83
N LEU A 67 6.86 4.50 -12.59
CA LEU A 67 7.04 4.69 -14.03
C LEU A 67 8.30 5.51 -14.35
N GLU A 68 8.59 6.55 -13.57
CA GLU A 68 9.84 7.33 -13.68
C GLU A 68 11.09 6.48 -13.42
N LEU A 69 11.00 5.45 -12.57
CA LEU A 69 12.06 4.46 -12.37
C LEU A 69 12.12 3.39 -13.47
N GLY A 70 11.26 3.48 -14.48
CA GLY A 70 11.23 2.56 -15.61
C GLY A 70 10.46 1.26 -15.36
N PHE A 71 9.67 1.16 -14.28
CA PHE A 71 8.81 -0.01 -14.11
C PHE A 71 7.77 -0.07 -15.22
N PRO A 72 7.60 -1.22 -15.89
CA PRO A 72 6.61 -1.36 -16.95
C PRO A 72 5.18 -1.34 -16.37
N LEU A 73 4.29 -0.59 -17.04
CA LEU A 73 2.93 -0.33 -16.58
C LEU A 73 2.12 -1.61 -16.32
N GLU A 74 2.34 -2.65 -17.12
CA GLU A 74 1.68 -3.95 -17.02
C GLU A 74 2.05 -4.75 -15.77
N LEU A 75 3.23 -4.50 -15.18
CA LEU A 75 3.70 -5.16 -13.97
C LEU A 75 3.32 -4.38 -12.70
N LEU A 76 2.91 -3.12 -12.86
CA LEU A 76 2.43 -2.31 -11.75
C LEU A 76 1.09 -2.86 -11.23
N PRO A 77 0.87 -2.89 -9.91
CA PRO A 77 -0.38 -3.34 -9.36
C PRO A 77 -1.51 -2.37 -9.69
N PRO A 78 -2.77 -2.85 -9.60
CA PRO A 78 -3.92 -1.99 -9.81
C PRO A 78 -3.91 -0.81 -8.85
N GLU A 79 -4.59 0.26 -9.26
CA GLU A 79 -4.78 1.41 -8.39
C GLU A 79 -5.49 0.97 -7.13
N GLY A 80 -4.82 1.19 -6.00
CA GLY A 80 -5.45 0.91 -4.73
C GLY A 80 -6.66 1.80 -4.58
N LYS A 81 -7.85 1.21 -4.42
CA LYS A 81 -8.95 1.92 -3.76
C LYS A 81 -8.39 2.38 -2.43
N GLY A 82 -8.08 3.67 -2.31
CA GLY A 82 -7.49 4.23 -1.11
C GLY A 82 -8.30 3.71 0.07
N ARG A 83 -7.70 2.89 0.93
CA ARG A 83 -8.34 2.40 2.16
C ARG A 83 -8.42 3.54 3.16
N GLY A 84 -8.93 4.69 2.73
CA GLY A 84 -9.49 5.68 3.62
C GLY A 84 -10.76 5.07 4.19
N ARG A 85 -10.64 4.28 5.26
CA ARG A 85 -11.67 4.37 6.29
C ARG A 85 -11.69 5.86 6.63
N GLY A 86 -12.71 6.58 6.18
CA GLY A 86 -12.87 7.99 6.53
C GLY A 86 -12.54 8.10 8.01
N LYS A 87 -11.56 8.96 8.36
CA LYS A 87 -11.07 9.08 9.73
C LYS A 87 -12.29 9.27 10.62
N ARG A 88 -12.78 8.21 11.27
CA ARG A 88 -13.78 8.37 12.30
C ARG A 88 -13.07 9.23 13.34
N PRO A 89 -13.64 10.39 13.71
CA PRO A 89 -13.03 11.20 14.73
C PRO A 89 -12.80 10.29 15.95
N PRO A 90 -11.58 10.29 16.52
CA PRO A 90 -11.28 9.43 17.64
C PRO A 90 -12.26 9.77 18.78
N ARG A 91 -13.03 8.78 19.22
CA ARG A 91 -13.92 8.92 20.37
C ARG A 91 -13.10 8.73 21.64
N PHE A 92 -12.66 9.84 22.23
CA PHE A 92 -12.00 9.84 23.53
C PHE A 92 -13.04 10.02 24.64
N PRO A 93 -13.15 9.10 25.62
CA PRO A 93 -14.12 9.21 26.71
C PRO A 93 -14.01 10.53 27.50
N GLY A 94 -12.79 11.06 27.68
CA GLY A 94 -12.55 12.35 28.35
C GLY A 94 -12.85 13.61 27.52
N LEU A 95 -13.21 13.47 26.24
CA LEU A 95 -13.56 14.58 25.34
C LEU A 95 -15.02 14.54 24.88
N MET A 96 -15.82 13.61 25.41
CA MET A 96 -17.28 13.61 25.26
C MET A 96 -17.88 14.65 26.22
N LYS A 97 -17.64 15.95 25.97
CA LYS A 97 -18.35 17.00 26.70
C LYS A 97 -19.77 17.08 26.18
N ASN A 98 -20.72 16.80 27.08
CA ASN A 98 -22.16 17.06 27.04
C ASN A 98 -22.69 17.58 25.70
N GLU A 99 -23.31 16.68 24.94
CA GLU A 99 -24.42 17.08 24.07
C GLU A 99 -25.52 17.62 24.99
N GLU A 100 -25.47 18.92 25.24
CA GLU A 100 -26.58 19.69 25.79
C GLU A 100 -27.76 19.48 24.85
N LYS A 101 -28.72 18.68 25.31
CA LYS A 101 -30.03 18.55 24.67
C LYS A 101 -30.61 19.97 24.53
N PRO A 102 -30.93 20.46 23.34
CA PRO A 102 -31.84 21.59 23.27
C PRO A 102 -33.21 21.09 23.75
N GLN A 103 -33.62 21.54 24.93
CA GLN A 103 -35.02 21.57 25.31
C GLN A 103 -35.68 22.67 24.47
N VAL A 104 -36.50 22.30 23.50
CA VAL A 104 -37.77 22.97 23.17
C VAL A 104 -38.76 21.91 22.72
#